data_AF-A0A5C6M1R9-F1
#
_entry.id   AF-A0A5C6M1R9-F1
#
_cell.length_a   1.000
_cell.length_b   1.000
_cell.length_c   1.000
_cell.angle_alpha   90.00
_cell.angle_beta   90.00
_cell.angle_gamma   90.00
#
_symmetry.space_group_name_H-M   'P 1'
#
loop_
_entity.id
_entity.type
_entity.pdbx_description
1 polymer ?
#
loop_
_entity_poly.entity_id
_entity_poly.type
_entity_poly.pdbx_seq_one_letter_code
_entity_poly.pdbx_strand_id
1 'polypeptide(L)'
;MTTSKYRPTPEELDFLGFRLSAKPEEPKGSDDAPLDLERTLFKVCLHLQEDRFDGRLASVMMSWMKVHGDRVHVDRLRTMRLDFCERHRRDVLWLRYFAYYNVSLKRHRWQKLTEVVAGANAEELRIGDTTMAQAQVERWGLEPFLPTHSKLKVHKGALRVRENDVLDEQALMRRNTQYRNRFRFGANARCDVVTHMESNRFQSVKELSRFLGLSRETVRCHWEDNKRFLEVIGGVSPH
;
A
#
# COMPACT_ATOMS: atom_id res chain seq x y z
N MET A 1 20.37 15.04 11.70
CA MET A 1 19.12 14.78 10.94
C MET A 1 19.22 13.37 10.35
N THR A 2 18.70 12.37 11.04
CA THR A 2 18.62 11.00 10.51
C THR A 2 17.49 10.96 9.49
N THR A 3 17.83 10.73 8.22
CA THR A 3 16.85 10.43 7.18
C THR A 3 16.13 9.13 7.56
N SER A 4 14.83 9.24 7.84
CA SER A 4 13.89 8.14 7.98
C SER A 4 14.20 6.99 7.02
N LYS A 5 14.50 5.80 7.55
CA LYS A 5 14.81 4.59 6.75
C LYS A 5 13.66 4.24 5.82
N TYR A 6 12.44 4.59 6.20
CA TYR A 6 11.23 4.26 5.45
C TYR A 6 10.67 5.44 4.67
N ARG A 7 11.38 6.57 4.57
CA ARG A 7 10.88 7.73 3.83
C ARG A 7 10.61 7.36 2.36
N PRO A 8 9.37 7.50 1.87
CA PRO A 8 9.08 7.27 0.47
C PRO A 8 9.77 8.34 -0.39
N THR A 9 10.32 7.93 -1.53
CA THR A 9 10.94 8.82 -2.50
C THR A 9 9.88 9.63 -3.25
N PRO A 10 10.23 10.77 -3.87
CA PRO A 10 9.30 11.49 -4.74
C PRO A 10 8.74 10.62 -5.88
N GLU A 11 9.57 9.75 -6.45
CA GLU A 11 9.18 8.80 -7.50
C GLU A 11 8.14 7.78 -6.99
N GLU A 12 8.34 7.23 -5.78
CA GLU A 12 7.38 6.34 -5.14
C GLU A 12 6.02 7.03 -4.88
N LEU A 13 6.04 8.30 -4.47
CA LEU A 13 4.82 9.08 -4.21
C LEU A 13 4.10 9.45 -5.52
N ASP A 14 4.83 9.78 -6.59
CA ASP A 14 4.25 9.99 -7.92
C ASP A 14 3.69 8.69 -8.52
N PHE A 15 4.35 7.56 -8.27
CA PHE A 15 3.88 6.23 -8.68
C PHE A 15 2.55 5.83 -8.01
N LEU A 16 2.31 6.30 -6.78
CA LEU A 16 0.99 6.19 -6.12
C LEU A 16 -0.02 7.23 -6.63
N GLY A 17 0.40 8.23 -7.39
CA GLY A 17 -0.46 9.30 -7.89
C GLY A 17 -0.78 10.37 -6.84
N PHE A 18 0.10 10.61 -5.88
CA PHE A 18 -0.12 11.63 -4.87
C PHE A 18 0.12 13.03 -5.46
N ARG A 19 -0.83 13.95 -5.27
CA ARG A 19 -0.68 15.35 -5.68
C ARG A 19 -0.16 16.17 -4.50
N LEU A 20 1.11 15.95 -4.15
CA LEU A 20 1.79 16.81 -3.19
C LEU A 20 2.19 18.13 -3.88
N SER A 21 1.98 19.27 -3.21
CA SER A 21 2.21 20.61 -3.78
C SER A 21 3.68 20.93 -4.08
N ALA A 22 4.60 20.01 -3.78
CA ALA A 22 5.99 20.15 -4.18
C ALA A 22 6.14 19.59 -5.60
N LYS A 23 6.66 20.40 -6.52
CA LYS A 23 7.10 19.88 -7.83
C LYS A 23 8.08 18.74 -7.56
N PRO A 24 7.91 17.56 -8.19
CA PRO A 24 8.95 16.55 -8.14
C PRO A 24 10.22 17.19 -8.72
N GLU A 25 11.30 17.21 -7.94
CA GLU A 25 12.63 17.42 -8.51
C GLU A 25 12.84 16.32 -9.56
N GLU A 26 13.44 16.69 -10.70
CA GLU A 26 13.78 15.72 -11.73
C GLU A 26 14.49 14.52 -11.10
N PRO A 27 14.10 13.28 -11.44
CA PRO A 27 14.68 12.10 -10.83
C PRO A 27 16.19 12.10 -11.08
N LYS A 28 16.96 12.42 -10.04
CA LYS A 28 18.40 12.16 -10.01
C LYS A 28 18.54 10.65 -9.98
N GLY A 29 18.85 10.09 -11.15
CA GLY A 29 19.07 8.66 -11.44
C GLY A 29 18.77 7.73 -10.27
N SER A 30 17.56 7.14 -10.25
CA SER A 30 17.23 6.15 -9.24
C SER A 30 17.92 4.83 -9.55
N ASP A 31 18.58 4.28 -8.53
CA ASP A 31 18.98 2.88 -8.48
C ASP A 31 17.79 2.00 -8.88
N ASP A 32 18.06 1.04 -9.76
CA ASP A 32 17.20 0.27 -10.67
C ASP A 32 16.16 -0.68 -10.00
N ALA A 33 15.67 -0.35 -8.80
CA ALA A 33 14.69 -1.17 -8.09
C ALA A 33 13.28 -1.01 -8.71
N PRO A 34 12.62 -2.12 -9.10
CA PRO A 34 11.26 -2.03 -9.64
C PRO A 34 10.28 -1.51 -8.59
N LEU A 35 9.55 -0.45 -8.95
CA LEU A 35 8.47 0.10 -8.14
C LEU A 35 7.33 -0.91 -8.01
N ASP A 36 6.70 -0.91 -6.84
CA ASP A 36 5.67 -1.87 -6.47
C ASP A 36 4.67 -1.23 -5.50
N LEU A 37 3.40 -1.28 -5.87
CA LEU A 37 2.33 -0.53 -5.22
C LEU A 37 2.16 -0.94 -3.76
N GLU A 38 2.08 -2.25 -3.47
CA GLU A 38 1.93 -2.71 -2.09
C GLU A 38 3.19 -2.40 -1.25
N ARG A 39 4.39 -2.57 -1.81
CA ARG A 39 5.63 -2.19 -1.11
C ARG A 39 5.68 -0.70 -0.81
N THR A 40 5.31 0.15 -1.76
CA THR A 40 5.30 1.59 -1.59
C THR A 40 4.25 2.03 -0.56
N LEU A 41 3.01 1.49 -0.62
CA LEU A 41 1.99 1.76 0.40
C LEU A 41 2.44 1.32 1.80
N PHE A 42 3.07 0.14 1.90
CA PHE A 42 3.59 -0.38 3.16
C PHE A 42 4.69 0.53 3.72
N LYS A 43 5.61 0.98 2.86
CA LYS A 43 6.67 1.92 3.20
C LYS A 43 6.12 3.26 3.71
N VAL A 44 5.07 3.79 3.06
CA VAL A 44 4.34 4.98 3.55
C VAL A 44 3.78 4.74 4.96
N CYS A 45 3.15 3.58 5.21
CA CYS A 45 2.62 3.25 6.54
C CYS A 45 3.72 3.19 7.61
N LEU A 46 4.89 2.62 7.27
CA LEU A 46 6.04 2.58 8.17
C LEU A 46 6.58 3.98 8.47
N HIS A 47 6.70 4.83 7.44
CA HIS A 47 7.15 6.21 7.59
C HIS A 47 6.21 7.01 8.50
N LEU A 48 4.89 6.84 8.36
CA LEU A 48 3.91 7.51 9.22
C LEU A 48 4.01 7.07 10.69
N GLN A 49 4.56 5.89 10.98
CA GLN A 49 4.77 5.38 12.35
C GLN A 49 6.12 5.82 12.96
N GLU A 50 6.90 6.66 12.28
CA GLU A 50 8.11 7.22 12.86
C GLU A 50 7.80 8.43 13.74
N ASP A 51 8.78 8.84 14.57
CA ASP A 51 8.62 9.86 15.61
C ASP A 51 8.09 11.20 15.09
N ARG A 52 8.37 11.54 13.83
CA ARG A 52 7.88 12.76 13.18
C ARG A 52 6.68 12.45 12.31
N PHE A 53 5.49 12.54 12.90
CA PHE A 53 4.23 12.36 12.20
C PHE A 53 4.05 13.36 11.04
N ASP A 54 3.80 12.83 9.83
CA ASP A 54 3.43 13.62 8.65
C ASP A 54 1.91 13.56 8.41
N GLY A 55 1.19 14.50 9.03
CA GLY A 55 -0.28 14.59 8.91
C GLY A 55 -0.78 14.92 7.51
N ARG A 56 0.06 15.56 6.69
CA ARG A 56 -0.27 15.83 5.29
C ARG A 56 -0.27 14.53 4.51
N LEU A 57 0.81 13.75 4.63
CA LEU A 57 0.91 12.45 3.98
C LEU A 57 -0.17 11.48 4.45
N ALA A 58 -0.48 11.45 5.76
CA ALA A 58 -1.58 10.64 6.29
C ALA A 58 -2.94 11.02 5.70
N SER A 59 -3.22 12.33 5.53
CA SER A 59 -4.46 12.82 4.90
C SER A 59 -4.54 12.47 3.42
N VAL A 60 -3.43 12.59 2.68
CA VAL A 60 -3.36 12.16 1.27
C VAL A 60 -3.56 10.65 1.17
N MET A 61 -2.95 9.87 2.07
CA MET A 61 -3.12 8.42 2.11
C MET A 61 -4.57 8.02 2.43
N MET A 62 -5.27 8.73 3.33
CA MET A 62 -6.71 8.52 3.53
C MET A 62 -7.53 8.77 2.26
N SER A 63 -7.20 9.83 1.53
CA SER A 63 -7.82 10.16 0.24
C SER A 63 -7.54 9.08 -0.81
N TRP A 64 -6.30 8.60 -0.87
CA TRP A 64 -5.90 7.49 -1.74
C TRP A 64 -6.66 6.22 -1.39
N MET A 65 -6.77 5.88 -0.11
CA MET A 65 -7.53 4.72 0.35
C MET A 65 -8.98 4.84 -0.08
N LYS A 66 -9.62 6.02 0.05
CA LYS A 66 -10.99 6.24 -0.40
C LYS A 66 -11.17 5.93 -1.90
N VAL A 67 -10.30 6.47 -2.76
CA VAL A 67 -10.44 6.33 -4.22
C VAL A 67 -9.99 4.95 -4.71
N HIS A 68 -8.86 4.44 -4.23
CA HIS A 68 -8.14 3.32 -4.84
C HIS A 68 -8.05 2.06 -3.98
N GLY A 69 -8.57 2.07 -2.74
CA GLY A 69 -8.42 0.98 -1.78
C GLY A 69 -8.92 -0.40 -2.26
N ASP A 70 -9.84 -0.46 -3.24
CA ASP A 70 -10.28 -1.71 -3.86
C ASP A 70 -9.27 -2.34 -4.82
N ARG A 71 -8.24 -1.61 -5.23
CA ARG A 71 -7.21 -2.09 -6.16
C ARG A 71 -5.97 -2.61 -5.45
N VAL A 72 -5.98 -2.63 -4.12
CA VAL A 72 -4.86 -3.11 -3.29
C VAL A 72 -4.90 -4.62 -3.14
N HIS A 73 -3.76 -5.28 -3.33
CA HIS A 73 -3.60 -6.70 -3.04
C HIS A 73 -3.43 -6.92 -1.53
N VAL A 74 -4.56 -7.00 -0.82
CA VAL A 74 -4.61 -7.04 0.66
C VAL A 74 -3.84 -8.24 1.26
N ASP A 75 -3.93 -9.41 0.64
CA ASP A 75 -3.24 -10.60 1.14
C ASP A 75 -1.72 -10.43 1.14
N ARG A 76 -1.18 -9.73 0.14
CA ARG A 76 0.26 -9.40 0.07
C ARG A 76 0.67 -8.41 1.16
N LEU A 77 -0.12 -7.35 1.38
CA LEU A 77 0.11 -6.44 2.50
C LEU A 77 0.07 -7.16 3.85
N ARG A 78 -0.79 -8.17 4.00
CA ARG A 78 -0.86 -8.98 5.22
C ARG A 78 0.42 -9.78 5.43
N THR A 79 0.92 -10.47 4.40
CA THR A 79 2.21 -11.18 4.49
C THR A 79 3.34 -10.23 4.87
N MET A 80 3.45 -9.08 4.19
CA MET A 80 4.46 -8.06 4.51
C MET A 80 4.37 -7.57 5.96
N ARG A 81 3.15 -7.33 6.46
CA ARG A 81 2.90 -6.92 7.85
C ARG A 81 3.33 -8.01 8.82
N LEU A 82 2.94 -9.26 8.61
CA LEU A 82 3.30 -10.38 9.49
C LEU A 82 4.82 -10.57 9.56
N ASP A 83 5.50 -10.57 8.42
CA ASP A 83 6.96 -10.67 8.34
C ASP A 83 7.65 -9.50 9.07
N PHE A 84 7.06 -8.31 9.01
CA PHE A 84 7.57 -7.14 9.74
C PHE A 84 7.35 -7.28 11.25
N CYS A 85 6.15 -7.68 11.67
CA CYS A 85 5.82 -7.90 13.08
C CYS A 85 6.73 -8.95 13.72
N GLU A 86 7.00 -10.05 13.03
CA GLU A 86 7.90 -11.10 13.51
C GLU A 86 9.33 -10.58 13.70
N ARG A 87 9.87 -9.88 12.70
CA ARG A 87 11.25 -9.39 12.71
C ARG A 87 11.50 -8.24 13.69
N HIS A 88 10.52 -7.35 13.85
CA HIS A 88 10.68 -6.12 14.62
C HIS A 88 9.95 -6.14 15.97
N ARG A 89 9.15 -7.18 16.25
CA ARG A 89 8.31 -7.28 17.45
C ARG A 89 7.37 -6.07 17.67
N ARG A 90 6.98 -5.39 16.58
CA ARG A 90 6.07 -4.23 16.59
C ARG A 90 5.10 -4.30 15.42
N ASP A 91 3.89 -3.80 15.65
CA ASP A 91 2.84 -3.78 14.64
C ASP A 91 2.99 -2.59 13.66
N VAL A 92 2.24 -2.61 12.56
CA VAL A 92 2.12 -1.50 11.60
C VAL A 92 0.75 -0.85 11.78
N LEU A 93 0.64 0.05 12.76
CA LEU A 93 -0.63 0.61 13.23
C LEU A 93 -1.32 1.45 12.17
N TRP A 94 -0.58 2.19 11.33
CA TRP A 94 -1.14 2.94 10.21
C TRP A 94 -1.81 2.05 9.16
N LEU A 95 -1.23 0.87 8.88
CA LEU A 95 -1.84 -0.08 7.96
C LEU A 95 -3.18 -0.58 8.52
N ARG A 96 -3.26 -0.82 9.83
CA ARG A 96 -4.52 -1.20 10.50
C ARG A 96 -5.54 -0.07 10.51
N TYR A 97 -5.08 1.16 10.75
CA TYR A 97 -5.93 2.34 10.68
C TYR A 97 -6.59 2.47 9.30
N PHE A 98 -5.80 2.35 8.22
CA PHE A 98 -6.34 2.33 6.85
C PHE A 98 -7.21 1.10 6.57
N ALA A 99 -6.93 -0.04 7.19
CA ALA A 99 -7.78 -1.22 7.09
C ALA A 99 -9.17 -0.98 7.70
N TYR A 100 -9.26 -0.45 8.92
CA TYR A 100 -10.54 -0.10 9.53
C TYR A 100 -11.31 0.92 8.69
N TYR A 101 -10.62 1.93 8.16
CA TYR A 101 -11.24 2.89 7.24
C TYR A 101 -11.84 2.19 6.01
N ASN A 102 -11.10 1.33 5.33
CA ASN A 102 -11.60 0.60 4.16
C ASN A 102 -12.74 -0.39 4.51
N VAL A 103 -12.70 -1.03 5.67
CA VAL A 103 -13.81 -1.87 6.14
C VAL A 103 -15.08 -1.05 6.35
N SER A 104 -14.96 0.18 6.86
CA SER A 104 -16.11 1.11 6.97
C SER A 104 -16.71 1.48 5.62
N LEU A 105 -15.88 1.49 4.56
CA LEU A 105 -16.29 1.66 3.16
C LEU A 105 -16.81 0.35 2.51
N LYS A 106 -17.14 -0.68 3.31
CA LYS A 106 -17.64 -1.99 2.87
C LYS A 106 -16.65 -2.82 2.05
N ARG A 107 -15.35 -2.54 2.15
CA ARG A 107 -14.29 -3.31 1.47
C ARG A 107 -13.81 -4.46 2.34
N HIS A 108 -14.65 -5.48 2.44
CA HIS A 108 -14.48 -6.59 3.40
C HIS A 108 -13.13 -7.32 3.30
N ARG A 109 -12.45 -7.33 2.15
CA ARG A 109 -11.11 -7.91 1.99
C ARG A 109 -10.11 -7.35 3.00
N TRP A 110 -10.24 -6.08 3.39
CA TRP A 110 -9.39 -5.40 4.35
C TRP A 110 -9.55 -5.88 5.81
N GLN A 111 -10.61 -6.64 6.14
CA GLN A 111 -10.81 -7.18 7.49
C GLN A 111 -9.63 -8.06 7.95
N LYS A 112 -8.95 -8.74 7.03
CA LYS A 112 -7.76 -9.55 7.35
C LYS A 112 -6.59 -8.73 7.93
N LEU A 113 -6.59 -7.41 7.70
CA LEU A 113 -5.57 -6.49 8.21
C LEU A 113 -5.97 -5.80 9.53
N THR A 114 -7.18 -6.01 10.04
CA THR A 114 -7.61 -5.37 11.31
C THR A 114 -7.16 -6.15 12.55
N GLU A 115 -6.86 -7.44 12.38
CA GLU A 115 -6.42 -8.35 13.45
C GLU A 115 -5.21 -7.81 14.23
N VAL A 116 -5.14 -8.11 15.52
CA VAL A 116 -3.96 -7.83 16.36
C VAL A 116 -2.98 -8.98 16.17
N VAL A 117 -1.72 -8.67 15.88
CA VAL A 117 -0.68 -9.71 15.76
C VAL A 117 -0.19 -10.07 17.16
N ALA A 118 -0.32 -11.34 17.53
CA ALA A 118 0.16 -11.85 18.82
C ALA A 118 1.68 -11.66 18.95
N GLY A 119 2.14 -11.22 20.12
CA GLY A 119 3.56 -10.99 20.39
C GLY A 119 4.16 -9.72 19.76
N ALA A 120 3.37 -8.93 19.03
CA ALA A 120 3.77 -7.56 18.69
C ALA A 120 3.53 -6.64 19.90
N ASN A 121 4.46 -5.72 20.15
CA ASN A 121 4.33 -4.72 21.21
C ASN A 121 3.00 -3.95 21.07
N ALA A 122 2.35 -3.73 22.21
CA ALA A 122 1.08 -3.02 22.30
C ALA A 122 1.26 -1.50 22.17
N GLU A 123 1.88 -1.05 21.08
CA GLU A 123 1.99 0.36 20.74
C GLU A 123 0.59 0.96 20.49
N GLU A 124 0.44 2.23 20.85
CA GLU A 124 -0.78 3.00 20.59
C GLU A 124 -0.52 4.02 19.49
N LEU A 125 -1.42 4.10 18.52
CA LEU A 125 -1.38 5.12 17.48
C LEU A 125 -2.10 6.37 17.97
N ARG A 126 -1.37 7.48 18.01
CA ARG A 126 -1.87 8.81 18.36
C ARG A 126 -1.40 9.81 17.31
N ILE A 127 -2.17 10.88 17.11
CA ILE A 127 -1.75 12.04 16.31
C ILE A 127 -1.40 13.17 17.28
N GLY A 128 -0.13 13.58 17.29
CA GLY A 128 0.40 14.56 18.25
C GLY A 128 0.92 13.91 19.53
N ASP A 129 1.30 14.74 20.51
CA ASP A 129 1.72 14.24 21.83
C ASP A 129 0.56 13.61 22.60
N THR A 130 0.89 12.82 23.63
CA THR A 130 -0.10 12.04 24.40
C THR A 130 -1.17 12.90 25.05
N THR A 131 -0.80 14.04 25.62
CA THR A 131 -1.73 14.90 26.36
C THR A 131 -2.69 15.60 25.41
N MET A 132 -2.17 16.13 24.30
CA MET A 132 -2.98 16.73 23.24
C MET A 132 -3.90 15.71 22.58
N ALA A 133 -3.41 14.52 22.26
CA ALA A 133 -4.20 13.47 21.64
C ALA A 133 -5.37 13.04 22.55
N GLN A 134 -5.11 12.87 23.85
CA GLN A 134 -6.14 12.52 24.82
C GLN A 134 -7.22 13.61 24.95
N ALA A 135 -6.80 14.87 25.10
CA ALA A 135 -7.73 16.01 25.17
C ALA A 135 -8.57 16.16 23.89
N GLN A 136 -7.98 15.89 22.72
CA GLN A 136 -8.72 15.91 21.45
C GLN A 136 -9.74 14.76 21.36
N VAL A 137 -9.39 13.57 21.82
CA VAL A 137 -10.32 12.43 21.86
C VAL A 137 -11.46 12.69 22.85
N GLU A 138 -11.19 13.26 24.01
CA GLU A 138 -12.23 13.65 25.00
C GLU A 138 -13.18 14.70 24.44
N ARG A 139 -12.63 15.68 23.69
CA ARG A 139 -13.42 16.78 23.12
C ARG A 139 -14.25 16.37 21.90
N TRP A 140 -13.68 15.58 20.99
CA TRP A 140 -14.27 15.31 19.67
C TRP A 140 -14.75 13.86 19.48
N GLY A 141 -14.40 12.97 20.41
CA GLY A 141 -14.57 11.54 20.27
C GLY A 141 -13.53 10.91 19.35
N LEU A 142 -13.51 9.57 19.33
CA LEU A 142 -12.70 8.78 18.39
C LEU A 142 -13.29 8.83 16.97
N GLU A 143 -12.45 8.56 15.98
CA GLU A 143 -12.93 8.29 14.62
C GLU A 143 -13.99 7.18 14.62
N PRO A 144 -15.19 7.40 14.02
CA PRO A 144 -16.32 6.47 14.15
C PRO A 144 -16.07 5.06 13.59
N PHE A 145 -15.13 4.91 12.67
CA PHE A 145 -14.78 3.61 12.09
C PHE A 145 -13.80 2.79 12.95
N LEU A 146 -13.21 3.39 13.98
CA LEU A 146 -12.29 2.71 14.86
C LEU A 146 -13.05 1.94 15.95
N PRO A 147 -12.67 0.68 16.25
CA PRO A 147 -13.22 0.00 17.41
C PRO A 147 -12.79 0.70 18.70
N THR A 148 -13.72 0.85 19.65
CA THR A 148 -13.47 1.51 20.94
C THR A 148 -12.32 0.88 21.74
N HIS A 149 -12.20 -0.45 21.65
CA HIS A 149 -11.16 -1.24 22.33
C HIS A 149 -9.82 -1.27 21.56
N SER A 150 -9.74 -0.65 20.38
CA SER A 150 -8.50 -0.62 19.60
C SER A 150 -7.46 0.30 20.26
N LYS A 151 -6.19 0.01 19.97
CA LYS A 151 -5.02 0.85 20.29
C LYS A 151 -4.84 2.02 19.30
N LEU A 152 -5.88 2.37 18.55
CA LEU A 152 -5.87 3.49 17.61
C LEU A 152 -6.67 4.62 18.25
N LYS A 153 -5.98 5.65 18.76
CA LYS A 153 -6.58 6.80 19.43
C LYS A 153 -6.43 8.04 18.58
N VAL A 154 -7.18 8.05 17.47
CA VAL A 154 -7.28 9.19 16.56
C VAL A 154 -8.64 9.84 16.76
N HIS A 155 -8.64 11.14 17.04
CA HIS A 155 -9.88 11.88 17.24
C HIS A 155 -10.62 12.08 15.91
N LYS A 156 -11.94 12.27 15.99
CA LYS A 156 -12.80 12.51 14.83
C LYS A 156 -12.36 13.74 14.04
N GLY A 157 -12.13 13.58 12.74
CA GLY A 157 -11.77 14.66 11.84
C GLY A 157 -10.28 15.04 11.86
N ALA A 158 -9.44 14.24 12.53
CA ALA A 158 -7.99 14.49 12.59
C ALA A 158 -7.31 14.49 11.22
N LEU A 159 -7.84 13.67 10.29
CA LEU A 159 -7.31 13.54 8.94
C LEU A 159 -8.35 13.98 7.93
N ARG A 160 -7.93 14.85 7.01
CA ARG A 160 -8.80 15.30 5.93
C ARG A 160 -8.83 14.26 4.82
N VAL A 161 -10.00 14.04 4.24
CA VAL A 161 -10.19 13.23 3.04
C VAL A 161 -10.65 14.11 1.88
N ARG A 162 -9.83 14.24 0.83
CA ARG A 162 -10.14 15.01 -0.37
C ARG A 162 -9.62 14.27 -1.59
N GLU A 163 -10.52 13.73 -2.39
CA GLU A 163 -10.19 12.90 -3.56
C GLU A 163 -9.30 13.64 -4.58
N ASN A 164 -9.43 14.96 -4.69
CA ASN A 164 -8.58 15.78 -5.56
C ASN A 164 -7.09 15.84 -5.16
N ASP A 165 -6.75 15.37 -3.95
CA ASP A 165 -5.35 15.27 -3.48
C ASP A 165 -4.63 14.03 -4.07
N VAL A 166 -5.35 13.18 -4.83
CA VAL A 166 -4.79 12.04 -5.58
C VAL A 166 -5.24 12.07 -7.04
N LEU A 167 -4.54 11.31 -7.90
CA LEU A 167 -4.99 11.06 -9.28
C LEU A 167 -6.29 10.25 -9.27
N ASP A 168 -7.17 10.47 -10.24
CA ASP A 168 -8.29 9.57 -10.48
C ASP A 168 -7.83 8.22 -11.06
N GLU A 169 -8.73 7.24 -11.13
CA GLU A 169 -8.41 5.91 -11.63
C GLU A 169 -7.84 5.93 -13.06
N GLN A 170 -8.39 6.76 -13.97
CA GLN A 170 -7.95 6.81 -15.35
C GLN A 170 -6.54 7.38 -15.48
N ALA A 171 -6.26 8.47 -14.77
CA ALA A 171 -4.95 9.09 -14.75
C ALA A 171 -3.91 8.16 -14.13
N LEU A 172 -4.24 7.46 -13.04
CA LEU A 172 -3.33 6.52 -12.40
C LEU A 172 -3.06 5.30 -13.28
N MET A 173 -4.05 4.75 -13.98
CA MET A 173 -3.86 3.64 -14.93
C MET A 173 -2.90 3.98 -16.08
N ARG A 174 -2.87 5.24 -16.53
CA ARG A 174 -1.94 5.65 -17.59
C ARG A 174 -0.49 5.69 -17.12
N ARG A 175 -0.27 5.97 -15.83
CA ARG A 175 1.07 6.10 -15.23
C ARG A 175 1.59 4.81 -14.63
N ASN A 176 0.70 4.02 -14.04
CA ASN A 176 1.05 2.86 -13.24
C ASN A 176 0.51 1.58 -13.88
N THR A 177 1.41 0.83 -14.54
CA THR A 177 1.10 -0.44 -15.20
C THR A 177 0.54 -1.48 -14.22
N GLN A 178 1.05 -1.54 -12.99
CA GLN A 178 0.51 -2.44 -11.97
C GLN A 178 -0.94 -2.08 -11.68
N TYR A 179 -1.23 -0.80 -11.44
CA TYR A 179 -2.58 -0.32 -11.19
C TYR A 179 -3.54 -0.57 -12.36
N ARG A 180 -3.08 -0.37 -13.60
CA ARG A 180 -3.82 -0.74 -14.82
C ARG A 180 -4.16 -2.23 -14.84
N ASN A 181 -3.20 -3.08 -14.50
CA ASN A 181 -3.42 -4.52 -14.49
C ASN A 181 -4.33 -4.95 -13.32
N ARG A 182 -4.34 -4.21 -12.20
CA ARG A 182 -5.33 -4.39 -11.11
C ARG A 182 -6.75 -4.12 -11.60
N PHE A 183 -6.92 -3.20 -12.55
CA PHE A 183 -8.20 -2.95 -13.17
C PHE A 183 -8.65 -4.10 -14.08
N ARG A 184 -7.72 -4.66 -14.86
CA ARG A 184 -7.99 -5.74 -15.82
C ARG A 184 -8.22 -7.11 -15.17
N PHE A 185 -7.37 -7.48 -14.21
CA PHE A 185 -7.32 -8.83 -13.67
C PHE A 185 -7.78 -8.92 -12.20
N GLY A 186 -8.05 -7.78 -11.57
CA GLY A 186 -8.27 -7.67 -10.13
C GLY A 186 -6.98 -7.60 -9.32
N ALA A 187 -7.12 -7.35 -8.02
CA ALA A 187 -6.00 -7.24 -7.09
C ALA A 187 -5.59 -8.62 -6.54
N ASN A 188 -4.78 -9.34 -7.33
CA ASN A 188 -4.33 -10.70 -7.04
C ASN A 188 -2.91 -10.97 -7.61
N ALA A 189 -2.39 -12.16 -7.32
CA ALA A 189 -1.07 -12.60 -7.76
C ALA A 189 -0.89 -12.61 -9.29
N ARG A 190 -1.94 -12.98 -10.06
CA ARG A 190 -1.89 -12.97 -11.53
C ARG A 190 -1.53 -11.58 -12.06
N CYS A 191 -2.18 -10.54 -11.53
CA CYS A 191 -1.88 -9.17 -11.91
C CYS A 191 -0.42 -8.79 -11.62
N ASP A 192 0.14 -9.21 -10.48
CA ASP A 192 1.54 -8.94 -10.14
C ASP A 192 2.50 -9.61 -11.14
N VAL A 193 2.24 -10.89 -11.43
CA VAL A 193 3.04 -11.64 -12.40
C VAL A 193 2.99 -10.98 -13.78
N VAL A 194 1.79 -10.68 -14.30
CA VAL A 194 1.63 -10.05 -15.63
C VAL A 194 2.30 -8.69 -15.69
N THR A 195 2.16 -7.86 -14.66
CA THR A 195 2.79 -6.53 -14.59
C THR A 195 4.30 -6.60 -14.77
N HIS A 196 4.95 -7.55 -14.10
CA HIS A 196 6.40 -7.68 -14.19
C HIS A 196 6.85 -8.39 -15.46
N MET A 197 6.05 -9.28 -16.03
CA MET A 197 6.27 -9.80 -17.38
C MET A 197 6.26 -8.67 -18.42
N GLU A 198 5.27 -7.78 -18.38
CA GLU A 198 5.17 -6.62 -19.29
C GLU A 198 6.38 -5.67 -19.18
N SER A 199 7.05 -5.62 -18.02
CA SER A 199 8.22 -4.77 -17.81
C SER A 199 9.53 -5.34 -18.39
N ASN A 200 9.56 -6.62 -18.78
CA ASN A 200 10.76 -7.34 -19.21
C ASN A 200 11.96 -7.28 -18.24
N ARG A 201 11.75 -6.89 -16.97
CA ARG A 201 12.82 -6.74 -15.97
C ARG A 201 13.32 -8.06 -15.38
N PHE A 202 12.49 -9.11 -15.42
CA PHE A 202 12.84 -10.41 -14.86
C PHE A 202 12.98 -11.44 -15.98
N GLN A 203 14.10 -12.18 -15.96
CA GLN A 203 14.43 -13.14 -17.01
C GLN A 203 13.94 -14.55 -16.66
N SER A 204 13.62 -14.80 -15.38
CA SER A 204 13.15 -16.11 -14.93
C SER A 204 12.01 -16.06 -13.91
N VAL A 205 11.18 -17.12 -13.92
CA VAL A 205 10.16 -17.39 -12.89
C VAL A 205 10.77 -17.38 -11.48
N LYS A 206 12.00 -17.87 -11.33
CA LYS A 206 12.70 -17.94 -10.04
C LYS A 206 13.05 -16.55 -9.49
N GLU A 207 13.45 -15.62 -10.35
CA GLU A 207 13.72 -14.23 -9.94
C GLU A 207 12.42 -13.52 -9.57
N LEU A 208 11.39 -13.65 -10.42
CA LEU A 208 10.11 -13.00 -10.17
C LEU A 208 9.43 -13.54 -8.92
N SER A 209 9.48 -14.85 -8.68
CA SER A 209 9.00 -15.49 -7.44
C SER A 209 9.68 -14.92 -6.20
N ARG A 210 11.01 -14.75 -6.21
CA ARG A 210 11.75 -14.13 -5.10
C ARG A 210 11.37 -12.67 -4.89
N PHE A 211 11.22 -11.90 -5.98
CA PHE A 211 10.83 -10.50 -5.90
C PHE A 211 9.42 -10.30 -5.34
N LEU A 212 8.46 -11.09 -5.83
CA LEU A 212 7.06 -11.00 -5.41
C LEU A 212 6.79 -11.64 -4.05
N GLY A 213 7.68 -12.51 -3.57
CA GLY A 213 7.44 -13.30 -2.36
C GLY A 213 6.36 -14.37 -2.57
N LEU A 214 6.21 -14.86 -3.79
CA LEU A 214 5.24 -15.89 -4.17
C LEU A 214 5.93 -17.23 -4.41
N SER A 215 5.19 -18.33 -4.29
CA SER A 215 5.72 -19.65 -4.65
C SER A 215 6.10 -19.68 -6.14
N ARG A 216 7.15 -20.45 -6.48
CA ARG A 216 7.59 -20.59 -7.88
C ARG A 216 6.48 -21.17 -8.75
N GLU A 217 5.69 -22.09 -8.20
CA GLU A 217 4.58 -22.72 -8.90
C GLU A 217 3.47 -21.72 -9.22
N THR A 218 3.07 -20.89 -8.26
CA THR A 218 2.09 -19.80 -8.48
C THR A 218 2.55 -18.86 -9.60
N VAL A 219 3.82 -18.46 -9.59
CA VAL A 219 4.36 -17.59 -10.64
C VAL A 219 4.41 -18.32 -11.99
N ARG A 220 4.85 -19.57 -12.02
CA ARG A 220 4.92 -20.39 -13.23
C ARG A 220 3.56 -20.54 -13.90
N CYS A 221 2.52 -20.90 -13.15
CA CYS A 221 1.16 -21.05 -13.69
C CYS A 221 0.67 -19.76 -14.34
N HIS A 222 0.73 -18.63 -13.63
CA HIS A 222 0.28 -17.35 -14.19
C HIS A 222 1.13 -16.86 -15.36
N TRP A 223 2.44 -17.19 -15.37
CA TRP A 223 3.33 -16.85 -16.46
C TRP A 223 2.98 -17.62 -17.74
N GLU A 224 2.78 -18.93 -17.62
CA GLU A 224 2.39 -19.80 -18.74
C GLU A 224 0.99 -19.45 -19.26
N ASP A 225 0.02 -19.21 -18.37
CA ASP A 225 -1.32 -18.79 -18.73
C ASP A 225 -1.32 -17.48 -19.52
N ASN A 226 -0.49 -16.51 -19.11
CA ASN A 226 -0.39 -15.23 -19.81
C ASN A 226 0.29 -15.36 -21.18
N LYS A 227 1.33 -16.21 -21.30
CA LYS A 227 1.94 -16.52 -22.60
C LYS A 227 0.93 -17.11 -23.58
N ARG A 228 0.18 -18.14 -23.15
CA ARG A 228 -0.88 -18.77 -23.96
C ARG A 228 -1.94 -17.76 -24.37
N PHE A 229 -2.36 -16.89 -23.46
CA PHE A 229 -3.33 -15.84 -23.76
C PHE A 229 -2.82 -14.86 -24.83
N LEU A 230 -1.55 -14.46 -24.75
CA LEU A 230 -0.92 -13.60 -25.75
C LEU A 230 -0.72 -14.30 -27.10
N GLU A 231 -0.43 -15.59 -27.12
CA GLU A 231 -0.35 -16.39 -28.36
C GLU A 231 -1.70 -16.46 -29.08
N VAL A 232 -2.79 -16.69 -28.33
CA VAL A 232 -4.16 -16.76 -28.87
C VAL A 232 -4.64 -15.41 -29.41
N ILE A 233 -4.31 -14.31 -28.72
CA ILE A 233 -4.73 -12.95 -29.15
C ILE A 233 -3.79 -12.37 -30.21
N GLY A 234 -2.50 -12.74 -30.17
CA GLY A 234 -1.47 -12.22 -31.06
C GLY A 234 -1.42 -12.88 -32.43
N GLY A 235 -2.09 -14.02 -32.64
CA GLY A 235 -2.09 -14.70 -33.93
C GLY A 235 -0.71 -15.18 -34.41
N VAL A 236 0.26 -15.31 -33.50
CA VAL A 236 1.58 -15.86 -33.81
C VAL A 236 1.74 -17.15 -33.01
N SER A 237 1.65 -18.26 -33.73
CA SER A 237 1.99 -19.59 -33.25
C SER A 237 3.47 -19.62 -32.87
N PRO A 238 3.86 -20.18 -31.69
CA PRO A 238 5.25 -20.45 -31.41
C PRO A 238 5.68 -21.64 -32.28
N HIS A 239 6.55 -21.36 -33.26
CA HIS A 239 7.43 -22.36 -33.85
C HIS A 239 8.68 -22.51 -32.98
#